data_AF-A0A8H4UPZ1-F1
#
_entry.id   AF-A0A8H4UPZ1-F1
#
_cell.length_a   1.000
_cell.length_b   1.000
_cell.length_c   1.000
_cell.angle_alpha   90.00
_cell.angle_beta   90.00
_cell.angle_gamma   90.00
#
_symmetry.space_group_name_H-M   'P 1'
#
loop_
_entity.id
_entity.type
_entity.pdbx_description
1 polymer ?
#
loop_
_entity_poly.entity_id
_entity_poly.type
_entity_poly.pdbx_seq_one_letter_code
_entity_poly.pdbx_strand_id
1 'polypeptide(L)' 'MESIARISSLMETARELTIDAAQATRGARTSSRPLDRNQMRKLLDSRSERDVLEGLRRVIAACTVVPSALVPC' A
#
# COMPACT_ATOMS: atom_id res chain seq x y z
N MET A 1 -28.03 20.38 -23.41
CA MET A 1 -27.03 19.32 -23.73
C MET A 1 -26.33 18.86 -22.45
N GLU A 2 -27.09 18.56 -21.39
CA GLU A 2 -26.54 18.62 -20.01
C GLU A 2 -26.25 17.25 -19.39
N SER A 3 -27.03 16.22 -19.70
CA SER A 3 -26.89 14.91 -19.05
C SER A 3 -25.50 14.32 -19.23
N ILE A 4 -24.90 14.51 -20.42
CA ILE A 4 -23.51 14.10 -20.71
C ILE A 4 -22.52 14.91 -19.85
N ALA A 5 -22.67 16.24 -19.76
CA ALA A 5 -21.80 17.07 -18.94
C ALA A 5 -21.84 16.70 -17.45
N ARG A 6 -23.04 16.38 -16.92
CA ARG A 6 -23.22 15.90 -15.54
C ARG A 6 -22.54 14.54 -15.32
N ILE A 7 -22.64 13.61 -16.28
CA ILE A 7 -21.94 12.30 -16.22
C ILE A 7 -20.42 12.49 -16.30
N SER A 8 -19.91 13.30 -17.22
CA SER A 8 -18.47 13.59 -17.32
C SER A 8 -17.91 14.21 -16.03
N SER A 9 -18.63 15.15 -15.42
CA SER A 9 -18.24 15.74 -14.13
C SER A 9 -18.17 14.70 -13.01
N LEU A 10 -19.14 13.78 -12.93
CA LEU A 10 -19.13 12.68 -11.96
C LEU A 10 -17.97 11.70 -12.18
N MET A 11 -17.60 11.44 -13.44
CA MET A 11 -16.45 10.59 -13.78
C MET A 11 -15.10 11.27 -13.47
N GLU A 12 -14.99 12.59 -13.65
CA GLU A 12 -13.81 13.36 -13.24
C GLU A 12 -13.62 13.27 -11.72
N THR A 13 -14.67 13.55 -10.92
CA THR A 13 -14.60 13.45 -9.46
C THR A 13 -14.30 12.02 -8.99
N ALA A 14 -14.89 10.99 -9.61
CA ALA A 14 -14.59 9.60 -9.29
C ALA A 14 -13.13 9.22 -9.59
N ARG A 15 -12.54 9.77 -10.66
CA ARG A 15 -11.14 9.62 -11.01
C ARG A 15 -10.22 10.31 -9.99
N GLU A 16 -10.53 11.53 -9.56
CA GLU A 16 -9.77 12.23 -8.52
C GLU A 16 -9.78 11.46 -7.18
N LEU A 17 -10.95 11.02 -6.72
CA LEU A 17 -11.09 10.19 -5.51
C LEU A 17 -10.29 8.87 -5.60
N THR A 18 -10.26 8.25 -6.78
CA THR A 18 -9.45 7.03 -7.02
C THR A 18 -7.95 7.31 -6.97
N ILE A 19 -7.51 8.47 -7.47
CA ILE A 19 -6.10 8.89 -7.42
C ILE A 19 -5.69 9.20 -5.98
N ASP A 20 -6.51 9.93 -5.21
CA ASP A 20 -6.25 10.24 -3.80
C ASP A 20 -6.15 8.96 -2.95
N ALA A 21 -7.14 8.05 -3.06
CA ALA A 21 -7.11 6.76 -2.37
C ALA A 21 -5.86 5.92 -2.74
N ALA A 22 -5.43 5.96 -4.00
CA ALA A 22 -4.19 5.32 -4.45
C ALA A 22 -2.92 6.00 -3.89
N GLN A 23 -2.94 7.33 -3.69
CA GLN A 23 -1.84 8.07 -3.05
C GLN A 23 -1.77 7.85 -1.54
N ALA A 24 -2.92 7.85 -0.84
CA ALA A 24 -3.00 7.44 0.57
C ALA A 24 -2.49 6.00 0.77
N THR A 25 -2.82 5.09 -0.16
CA THR A 25 -2.29 3.72 -0.18
C THR A 25 -0.78 3.67 -0.44
N ARG A 26 -0.20 4.61 -1.20
CA ARG A 26 1.26 4.76 -1.31
C ARG A 26 1.88 5.30 -0.02
N GLY A 27 1.22 6.24 0.66
CA GLY A 27 1.65 6.74 1.97
C GLY A 27 1.72 5.65 3.05
N ALA A 28 0.83 4.65 2.99
CA ALA A 28 0.93 3.46 3.84
C ALA A 28 2.12 2.52 3.49
N ARG A 29 2.79 2.73 2.35
CA ARG A 29 3.91 1.92 1.84
C ARG A 29 5.27 2.65 1.92
N THR A 30 5.33 3.93 2.31
CA THR A 30 6.58 4.71 2.43
C THR A 30 7.35 4.48 3.74
N SER A 31 7.12 3.37 4.44
CA SER A 31 7.99 2.86 5.52
C SER A 31 9.30 2.29 4.90
N SER A 32 10.00 3.14 4.14
CA SER A 32 10.96 2.79 3.08
C SER A 32 12.39 2.54 3.59
N ARG A 33 12.54 2.13 4.86
CA ARG A 33 13.77 1.48 5.31
C ARG A 33 13.58 -0.02 5.14
N PRO A 34 14.35 -0.71 4.28
CA PRO A 34 14.32 -2.16 4.26
C PRO A 34 14.79 -2.68 5.62
N LEU A 35 13.91 -3.35 6.36
CA LEU A 35 14.28 -4.00 7.61
C LEU A 35 14.98 -5.32 7.30
N ASP A 36 16.00 -5.62 8.08
CA ASP A 36 16.59 -6.95 8.07
C ASP A 36 15.52 -8.01 8.47
N ARG A 37 15.65 -9.22 7.89
CA ARG A 37 14.69 -10.32 8.09
C ARG A 37 14.58 -10.73 9.57
N ASN A 38 15.61 -10.49 10.39
CA ASN A 38 15.55 -10.73 11.84
C ASN A 38 14.80 -9.64 12.59
N GLN A 39 14.82 -8.38 12.14
CA GLN A 39 13.98 -7.32 12.72
C GLN A 39 12.50 -7.56 12.40
N MET A 40 12.20 -7.98 11.17
CA MET A 40 10.83 -8.34 10.78
C MET A 40 10.29 -9.53 11.59
N ARG A 41 11.13 -10.54 11.87
CA ARG A 41 10.78 -11.64 12.79
C ARG A 41 10.50 -11.14 14.22
N LYS A 42 11.33 -10.25 14.78
CA LYS A 42 11.12 -9.69 16.13
C LYS A 42 9.80 -8.91 16.28
N LEU A 43 9.35 -8.25 15.21
CA LEU A 43 8.04 -7.58 15.19
C LEU A 43 6.87 -8.58 15.26
N LEU A 44 6.99 -9.72 14.57
CA LEU A 44 5.96 -10.78 14.54
C LEU A 44 5.96 -11.67 15.80
N ASP A 45 7.09 -11.75 16.51
CA ASP A 45 7.26 -12.49 17.78
C ASP A 45 6.84 -11.65 19.02
N SER A 46 6.62 -10.35 18.84
CA SER A 46 6.21 -9.44 19.90
C SER A 46 4.80 -9.74 20.41
N ARG A 47 4.60 -9.59 21.73
CA ARG A 47 3.26 -9.64 22.36
C ARG A 47 2.42 -8.36 22.13
N SER A 48 2.99 -7.34 21.47
CA SER A 48 2.31 -6.10 21.12
C SER A 48 1.62 -6.25 19.75
N GLU A 49 0.29 -6.16 19.72
CA GLU A 49 -0.48 -6.18 18.46
C GLU A 49 -0.01 -5.12 17.46
N ARG A 50 0.48 -3.97 17.95
CA ARG A 50 1.03 -2.90 17.10
C ARG A 50 2.28 -3.34 16.35
N ASP A 51 3.16 -4.07 17.02
CA ASP A 51 4.40 -4.58 16.43
C ASP A 51 4.09 -5.68 15.41
N VAL A 52 3.17 -6.59 15.75
CA VAL A 52 2.71 -7.67 14.86
C VAL A 52 2.04 -7.09 13.61
N LEU A 53 1.15 -6.11 13.76
CA LEU A 53 0.50 -5.41 12.64
C LEU A 53 1.51 -4.69 11.73
N GLU A 54 2.52 -4.05 12.30
CA GLU A 54 3.59 -3.40 11.53
C GLU A 54 4.49 -4.44 10.83
N GLY A 55 4.78 -5.57 11.49
CA GLY A 55 5.46 -6.72 10.90
C GLY A 55 4.69 -7.31 9.71
N LEU A 56 3.38 -7.54 9.86
CA LEU A 56 2.51 -8.05 8.80
C LEU A 56 2.39 -7.06 7.63
N ARG A 57 2.25 -5.75 7.91
CA ARG A 57 2.30 -4.69 6.88
C ARG A 57 3.60 -4.74 6.08
N ARG A 58 4.74 -4.98 6.74
CA ARG A 58 6.07 -5.11 6.11
C ARG A 58 6.22 -6.40 5.29
N VAL A 59 5.66 -7.52 5.74
CA VAL A 59 5.59 -8.77 4.95
C VAL A 59 4.73 -8.59 3.69
N ILE A 60 3.55 -7.99 3.82
CA ILE A 60 2.64 -7.72 2.69
C ILE A 60 3.28 -6.71 1.73
N ALA A 61 3.97 -5.67 2.22
CA ALA A 61 4.72 -4.75 1.39
C ALA A 61 5.83 -5.46 0.60
N ALA A 62 6.63 -6.33 1.23
CA ALA A 62 7.65 -7.11 0.53
C ALA A 62 7.05 -8.04 -0.55
N CYS A 63 5.93 -8.71 -0.25
CA CYS A 63 5.24 -9.61 -1.19
C CYS A 63 4.58 -8.85 -2.37
N THR A 64 4.03 -7.65 -2.12
CA THR A 64 3.31 -6.84 -3.13
C THR A 64 4.16 -5.79 -3.82
N VAL A 65 5.46 -5.70 -3.50
CA VAL A 65 6.47 -4.87 -4.18
C VAL A 65 7.57 -5.77 -4.76
N VAL A 66 7.18 -6.91 -5.30
CA VAL A 66 7.94 -7.59 -6.35
C VAL A 66 7.76 -6.77 -7.63
N PRO A 67 8.78 -6.03 -8.13
CA PRO A 67 8.71 -5.50 -9.49
C PRO A 67 8.70 -6.68 -10.47
N SER A 68 8.10 -6.51 -11.65
CA SER A 68 7.90 -7.59 -12.63
C SER A 68 9.19 -8.06 -13.35
N ALA A 69 10.33 -8.04 -12.67
CA ALA A 69 11.61 -8.55 -13.12
C ALA A 69 12.36 -9.21 -11.94
N LEU A 70 12.89 -10.40 -12.22
CA LEU A 70 13.88 -11.12 -11.39
C LEU A 70 13.41 -11.66 -10.03
N VAL A 71 12.56 -12.70 -10.05
CA VAL A 71 12.56 -13.75 -9.01
C VAL A 71 13.58 -14.81 -9.40
N PRO A 72 14.67 -14.96 -8.61
CA PRO A 72 14.96 -16.30 -8.08
C PRO A 72 15.38 -16.25 -6.60
N CYS A 73 14.60 -16.90 -5.73
CA CYS A 73 14.93 -17.50 -4.41
C CYS A 73 13.61 -17.81 -3.67
#